data_AF-A0A7W1FYY1-F1
#
_entry.id   AF-A0A7W1FYY1-F1
#
_cell.length_a   1.000
_cell.length_b   1.000
_cell.length_c   1.000
_cell.angle_alpha   90.00
_cell.angle_beta   90.00
_cell.angle_gamma   90.00
#
_symmetry.space_group_name_H-M   'P 1'
#
loop_
_entity.id
_entity.type
_entity.pdbx_description
1 polymer ?
#
loop_
_entity_poly.entity_id
_entity_poly.type
_entity_poly.pdbx_seq_one_letter_code
_entity_poly.pdbx_strand_id
1 'polypeptide(L)' 'MTKLKFNINKPDLPEEQINKHKDFKKLMYNYQSATKPLYSTPLYKNKKVFLIILLILLVMFVIVEILDKDKEHSPQEQKD' A
#
# COMPACT_ATOMS: atom_id res chain seq x y z
N MET A 1 -19.42 -33.87 -22.43
CA MET A 1 -19.96 -32.51 -22.28
C MET A 1 -21.32 -32.59 -21.60
N THR A 2 -21.42 -32.12 -20.37
CA THR A 2 -22.65 -32.22 -19.55
C THR A 2 -23.64 -31.15 -20.01
N LYS A 3 -24.84 -31.56 -20.46
CA LYS A 3 -25.88 -30.67 -20.97
C LYS A 3 -26.61 -30.01 -19.80
N LEU A 4 -26.28 -28.75 -19.52
CA LEU A 4 -26.95 -27.93 -18.50
C LEU A 4 -28.37 -27.59 -18.97
N LYS A 5 -29.38 -28.06 -18.24
CA LYS A 5 -30.80 -27.71 -18.45
C LYS A 5 -31.12 -26.45 -17.64
N PHE A 6 -31.13 -25.29 -18.28
CA PHE A 6 -31.59 -24.06 -17.65
C PHE A 6 -33.12 -24.02 -17.64
N ASN A 7 -33.71 -24.01 -16.45
CA ASN A 7 -35.14 -23.81 -16.28
C ASN A 7 -35.42 -22.29 -16.30
N ILE A 8 -35.98 -21.80 -17.42
CA ILE A 8 -36.16 -20.37 -17.71
C ILE A 8 -37.45 -19.82 -17.07
N ASN A 9 -38.39 -20.69 -16.68
CA ASN A 9 -39.66 -20.31 -16.04
C ASN A 9 -39.53 -20.32 -14.51
N LYS A 10 -38.69 -19.44 -13.95
CA LYS A 10 -38.63 -19.22 -12.50
C LYS A 10 -39.56 -18.05 -12.17
N PRO A 11 -40.41 -18.14 -11.15
CA PRO A 11 -41.19 -17.00 -10.70
C PRO A 11 -40.25 -15.85 -10.32
N ASP A 12 -40.63 -14.62 -10.66
CA ASP A 12 -39.87 -13.44 -10.25
C ASP A 12 -39.73 -13.45 -8.74
N LEU A 13 -38.48 -13.31 -8.27
CA LEU A 13 -38.19 -13.24 -6.85
C LEU A 13 -38.90 -12.00 -6.28
N PRO A 14 -39.57 -12.10 -5.13
CA PRO A 14 -40.22 -10.96 -4.51
C PRO A 14 -39.20 -9.85 -4.23
N GLU A 15 -39.60 -8.60 -4.42
CA GLU A 15 -38.70 -7.44 -4.36
C GLU A 15 -37.93 -7.35 -3.03
N GLU A 16 -38.51 -7.80 -1.92
CA GLU A 16 -37.83 -7.92 -0.63
C GLU A 16 -36.59 -8.82 -0.66
N GLN A 17 -36.66 -9.95 -1.38
CA GLN A 17 -35.53 -10.87 -1.53
C GLN A 17 -34.46 -10.26 -2.43
N ILE A 18 -34.86 -9.55 -3.49
CA ILE A 18 -33.94 -8.83 -4.37
C ILE A 18 -33.21 -7.72 -3.60
N ASN A 19 -33.92 -6.95 -2.79
CA ASN A 19 -33.36 -5.83 -2.02
C ASN A 19 -32.39 -6.29 -0.91
N LYS A 20 -32.59 -7.47 -0.32
CA LYS A 20 -31.63 -8.07 0.64
C LYS A 20 -30.26 -8.38 0.03
N HIS A 21 -30.21 -8.66 -1.27
CA HIS A 21 -28.98 -8.99 -1.98
C HIS A 21 -28.42 -7.82 -2.82
N LYS A 22 -29.24 -6.83 -3.16
CA LYS A 22 -28.86 -5.57 -3.81
C LYS A 22 -28.38 -4.51 -2.81
N ASP A 23 -27.54 -4.90 -1.87
CA ASP A 23 -27.00 -3.98 -0.88
C ASP A 23 -25.82 -3.17 -1.46
N PHE A 24 -26.08 -2.43 -2.53
CA PHE A 24 -25.11 -1.62 -3.27
C PHE A 24 -24.43 -0.60 -2.36
N LYS A 25 -25.12 -0.16 -1.31
CA LYS A 25 -24.57 0.75 -0.31
C LYS A 25 -23.39 0.11 0.43
N LYS A 26 -23.54 -1.15 0.86
CA LYS A 26 -22.48 -1.91 1.53
C LYS A 26 -21.34 -2.23 0.57
N LEU A 27 -21.67 -2.60 -0.68
CA LEU A 27 -20.67 -2.86 -1.72
C LEU A 27 -19.84 -1.60 -2.02
N MET A 28 -20.49 -0.46 -2.21
CA MET A 28 -19.84 0.82 -2.48
C MET A 28 -18.99 1.29 -1.30
N TYR A 29 -19.48 1.13 -0.06
CA TYR A 29 -18.72 1.45 1.15
C TYR A 29 -17.42 0.62 1.26
N ASN A 30 -17.51 -0.68 0.99
CA ASN A 30 -16.36 -1.58 0.98
C ASN A 30 -15.38 -1.23 -0.15
N TYR A 31 -15.90 -0.94 -1.34
CA TYR A 31 -15.10 -0.53 -2.48
C TYR A 31 -14.36 0.79 -2.22
N GLN A 32 -15.06 1.79 -1.70
CA GLN A 32 -14.47 3.09 -1.35
C GLN A 32 -13.44 2.95 -0.24
N SER A 33 -13.68 2.12 0.78
CA SER A 33 -12.68 1.84 1.82
C SER A 33 -11.44 1.14 1.27
N ALA A 34 -11.60 0.21 0.33
CA ALA A 34 -10.49 -0.52 -0.26
C ALA A 34 -9.68 0.32 -1.27
N THR A 35 -10.34 1.24 -1.98
CA THR A 35 -9.71 2.08 -3.02
C THR A 35 -9.24 3.44 -2.49
N LYS A 36 -9.62 3.82 -1.27
CA LYS A 36 -9.09 5.05 -0.67
C LYS A 36 -7.60 4.88 -0.41
N PRO A 37 -6.74 5.74 -1.00
CA PRO A 37 -5.32 5.68 -0.69
C PRO A 37 -5.12 6.00 0.79
N LEU A 38 -4.36 5.14 1.49
CA LEU A 38 -4.02 5.30 2.91
C LEU A 38 -3.40 6.67 3.21
N TYR A 39 -2.68 7.24 2.25
CA TYR A 39 -2.12 8.58 2.31
C TYR A 39 -2.73 9.44 1.20
N SER A 40 -3.65 10.33 1.56
CA SER A 40 -4.31 11.25 0.62
C SER A 40 -3.44 12.45 0.23
N THR A 41 -2.34 12.70 0.97
CA THR A 41 -1.38 13.76 0.63
C THR A 41 -0.02 13.16 0.33
N PRO A 42 0.56 13.42 -0.85
CA PRO A 42 1.93 12.99 -1.14
C PRO A 42 2.91 13.67 -0.17
N LEU A 43 3.92 12.93 0.27
CA LEU A 43 4.85 13.35 1.34
C LEU A 43 5.53 14.69 1.04
N TYR A 44 5.84 14.98 -0.23
CA TYR A 44 6.48 16.23 -0.66
C TYR A 44 5.59 17.48 -0.51
N LYS A 45 4.26 17.35 -0.40
CA LYS A 45 3.37 18.51 -0.18
C LYS A 45 3.60 19.15 1.18
N ASN A 46 4.02 18.37 2.17
CA ASN A 46 4.25 18.86 3.51
C ASN A 46 5.71 19.27 3.68
N LYS A 47 6.00 20.58 3.56
CA LYS A 47 7.36 21.13 3.69
C LYS A 47 8.11 20.66 4.94
N LYS A 48 7.41 20.49 6.07
CA LYS A 48 8.00 19.99 7.33
C LYS A 48 8.44 18.53 7.22
N VAL A 49 7.57 17.66 6.67
CA VAL A 49 7.84 16.23 6.48
C VAL A 49 8.97 16.03 5.47
N PHE A 50 8.94 16.79 4.37
CA PHE A 50 10.01 16.79 3.38
C PHE A 50 11.37 17.17 3.99
N LEU A 51 11.42 18.24 4.80
CA LEU A 51 12.66 18.64 5.48
C LEU A 51 13.17 17.59 6.47
N ILE A 52 12.28 16.91 7.20
CA ILE A 52 12.67 15.83 8.11
C ILE A 52 13.26 14.65 7.33
N ILE A 53 12.62 14.23 6.24
CA ILE A 53 13.12 13.14 5.38
C ILE A 53 14.48 13.52 4.78
N LEU A 54 14.62 14.76 4.30
CA LEU A 54 15.88 15.27 3.76
C LEU A 54 16.98 15.27 4.82
N LEU A 55 16.68 15.69 6.04
CA LEU A 55 17.63 15.67 7.16
C LEU A 55 18.07 14.24 7.49
N ILE A 56 17.14 13.29 7.56
CA ILE A 56 17.45 11.87 7.78
C ILE A 56 18.39 11.35 6.70
N LEU A 57 18.13 11.68 5.44
CA LEU A 57 18.94 11.26 4.29
C LEU A 57 20.36 11.84 4.36
N LEU A 58 20.49 13.11 4.79
CA LEU A 58 21.78 13.77 5.00
C LEU A 58 22.58 13.09 6.13
N VAL A 59 21.93 12.77 7.25
CA VAL A 59 22.59 12.06 8.36
C VAL A 59 23.06 10.67 7.91
N MET A 60 22.23 9.94 7.16
CA MET A 60 22.59 8.65 6.58
C MET A 60 23.81 8.77 5.66
N PHE A 61 23.85 9.80 4.82
CA PHE A 61 24.98 10.07 3.93
C PHE A 61 26.29 10.32 4.70
N VAL A 62 26.24 11.14 5.76
CA VAL A 62 27.43 11.40 6.60
C VAL A 62 27.92 10.12 7.28
N ILE A 63 27.01 9.28 7.77
CA ILE A 63 27.38 8.00 8.39
C ILE A 63 28.10 7.10 7.39
N VAL A 64 27.60 6.99 6.16
CA VAL A 64 28.23 6.18 5.09
C VAL A 64 29.63 6.71 4.75
N GLU A 65 29.77 8.03 4.59
CA GLU A 65 31.06 8.67 4.30
C GLU A 65 32.10 8.37 5.40
N ILE A 66 31.70 8.41 6.68
CA ILE A 66 32.59 8.08 7.80
C ILE A 66 32.96 6.59 7.77
N LEU A 67 31.98 5.70 7.58
CA LEU A 67 32.20 4.25 7.49
C LEU A 67 33.16 3.88 6.37
N ASP A 68 33.12 4.57 5.23
CA ASP A 68 34.01 4.30 4.11
C ASP A 68 35.42 4.86 4.37
N LYS A 69 35.55 6.02 5.04
CA LYS A 69 36.85 6.54 5.48
C LYS A 69 37.54 5.67 6.52
N ASP A 70 36.79 5.08 7.44
CA ASP A 70 37.35 4.17 8.45
C ASP A 70 37.87 2.86 7.85
N LYS A 71 37.28 2.41 6.72
CA LYS A 71 37.77 1.23 5.97
C LYS A 71 39.09 1.52 5.25
N GLU A 72 39.30 2.73 4.75
CA GLU A 72 40.55 3.11 4.08
C GLU A 72 41.70 3.35 5.07
N HIS A 73 41.40 3.72 6.33
CA HIS A 73 42.40 4.03 7.35
C HIS A 73 42.67 2.91 8.38
N SER A 74 42.07 1.73 8.25
CA SER A 74 42.45 0.58 9.05
C SER A 74 43.88 0.14 8.65
N PRO A 75 44.91 0.30 9.51
CA PRO A 75 46.24 -0.21 9.22
C PRO A 75 46.14 -1.72 9.06
N GLN A 76 46.75 -2.24 8.01
CA GLN A 76 46.89 -3.68 7.80
C GLN A 76 47.35 -4.33 9.11
N GLU A 77 46.53 -5.26 9.59
CA GLU A 77 46.85 -6.18 10.66
C GLU A 77 48.15 -6.90 10.24
N GLN A 78 49.28 -6.46 10.79
CA GLN A 78 50.53 -7.19 10.79
C GLN A 78 50.25 -8.53 11.48
N LYS A 79 50.14 -9.60 10.70
CA LYS A 79 50.32 -10.96 11.18
C LYS A 79 51.73 -11.41 10.85
N ASP A 80 52.58 -11.36 11.87
CA ASP A 80 53.69 -12.31 12.04
C ASP A 80 53.15 -13.73 12.25
#